data_AF-A0A3N5RWM1-F1
#
_entry.id   AF-A0A3N5RWM1-F1
#
_cell.length_a   1.000
_cell.length_b   1.000
_cell.length_c   1.000
_cell.angle_alpha   90.00
_cell.angle_beta   90.00
_cell.angle_gamma   90.00
#
_symmetry.space_group_name_H-M   'P 1'
#
loop_
_entity.id
_entity.type
_entity.pdbx_description
1 polymer ?
#
loop_
_entity_poly.entity_id
_entity_poly.type
_entity_poly.pdbx_seq_one_letter_code
_entity_poly.pdbx_strand_id
1 'polypeptide(L)' 'MANQYVLGISAFYHDSAAALLRDGEIVAAAQEERFTRKKG' A
#
# COMPACT_ATOMS: atom_id res chain seq x y z
N MET A 1 -16.78 17.76 6.98
CA MET A 1 -16.55 16.36 7.42
C MET A 1 -15.07 16.11 7.21
N ALA A 2 -14.34 15.59 8.21
CA ALA A 2 -12.87 15.48 8.13
C ALA A 2 -12.48 14.38 7.14
N ASN A 3 -11.54 14.67 6.23
CA ASN A 3 -10.92 13.63 5.39
C ASN A 3 -10.11 12.70 6.30
N GLN A 4 -10.57 11.47 6.48
CA GLN A 4 -9.86 10.45 7.25
C GLN A 4 -8.91 9.68 6.33
N TYR A 5 -7.65 9.53 6.77
CA TYR A 5 -6.68 8.69 6.09
C TYR A 5 -6.30 7.50 6.97
N VAL A 6 -6.16 6.33 6.34
CA VAL A 6 -5.73 5.09 7.00
C VAL A 6 -4.59 4.47 6.20
N LEU A 7 -3.46 4.23 6.86
CA LEU A 7 -2.32 3.53 6.27
C LEU A 7 -2.29 2.08 6.78
N GLY A 8 -2.54 1.14 5.87
CA GLY A 8 -2.35 -0.29 6.12
C GLY A 8 -0.94 -0.73 5.73
N ILE A 9 -0.29 -1.51 6.59
CA ILE A 9 1.05 -2.04 6.37
C ILE A 9 1.02 -3.56 6.57
N SER A 10 1.62 -4.30 5.63
CA SER A 10 1.93 -5.73 5.74
C SER A 10 3.44 -5.90 5.67
N ALA A 11 4.06 -6.37 6.76
CA ALA A 11 5.54 -6.35 6.89
C ALA A 11 6.16 -7.52 7.67
N PHE A 12 5.45 -8.65 7.86
CA PHE A 12 5.97 -9.77 8.66
C PHE A 12 5.72 -11.16 8.06
N TYR A 13 5.05 -11.24 6.90
CA TYR A 13 4.84 -12.47 6.12
C TYR A 13 4.71 -12.10 4.64
N HIS A 14 5.44 -12.80 3.76
CA HIS A 14 5.60 -12.50 2.33
C HIS A 14 6.24 -11.12 2.04
N ASP A 15 6.26 -10.73 0.77
CA ASP A 15 6.74 -9.43 0.30
C ASP A 15 6.00 -8.29 1.01
N SER A 16 6.73 -7.26 1.44
CA SER A 16 6.14 -6.13 2.14
C SER A 16 5.15 -5.38 1.25
N ALA A 17 4.08 -4.83 1.83
CA ALA A 17 3.10 -4.05 1.10
C ALA A 17 2.49 -2.94 1.97
N ALA A 18 1.98 -1.90 1.31
CA ALA A 18 1.25 -0.81 1.95
C ALA A 18 0.06 -0.36 1.09
N ALA A 19 -1.02 0.05 1.75
CA ALA A 19 -2.19 0.65 1.11
C ALA A 19 -2.64 1.90 1.88
N LEU A 20 -2.96 2.97 1.15
CA LEU A 20 -3.50 4.21 1.70
C LEU A 20 -4.96 4.33 1.32
N LEU A 21 -5.80 4.52 2.34
CA LEU A 21 -7.21 4.80 2.16
C LEU A 21 -7.51 6.26 2.49
N ARG A 22 -8.47 6.83 1.78
CA ARG A 22 -9.13 8.11 2.08
C ARG A 22 -10.62 7.86 2.19
N ASP A 23 -11.19 8.13 3.36
CA ASP A 23 -12.64 8.02 3.60
C ASP A 23 -13.24 6.66 3.19
N GLY A 24 -12.48 5.58 3.37
CA GLY A 24 -12.85 4.21 3.02
C GLY A 24 -12.48 3.77 1.60
N GLU A 25 -12.03 4.67 0.75
CA GLU A 25 -11.60 4.37 -0.63
C GLU A 25 -10.08 4.20 -0.73
N ILE A 26 -9.62 3.23 -1.51
CA ILE A 26 -8.18 3.03 -1.76
C ILE A 26 -7.70 4.10 -2.74
N VAL A 27 -6.72 4.91 -2.32
CA VAL A 27 -6.13 5.97 -3.16
C VAL A 27 -4.71 5.66 -3.62
N ALA A 28 -4.00 4.77 -2.91
CA ALA A 28 -2.70 4.26 -3.32
C ALA A 28 -2.45 2.86 -2.76
N ALA A 29 -1.69 2.05 -3.50
CA ALA A 29 -1.20 0.76 -3.05
C ALA A 29 0.19 0.49 -3.63
N ALA A 30 1.05 -0.14 -2.84
CA ALA A 30 2.42 -0.47 -3.20
C ALA A 30 2.80 -1.85 -2.65
N GLN A 31 3.58 -2.60 -3.43
CA GLN A 31 4.08 -3.93 -3.08
C GLN A 31 5.57 -4.01 -3.39
N GLU A 32 6.37 -4.55 -2.48
CA GLU A 32 7.84 -4.64 -2.56
C GLU A 32 8.33 -5.22 -3.89
N GLU A 33 7.75 -6.34 -4.31
CA GLU A 33 8.08 -7.02 -5.58
C GLU A 33 7.94 -6.11 -6.82
N ARG A 34 7.06 -5.11 -6.79
CA ARG A 34 6.91 -4.16 -7.92
C ARG A 34 8.09 -3.19 -8.03
N PHE A 35 8.84 -2.97 -6.95
CA PHE A 35 9.98 -2.06 -6.92
C PHE A 35 11.30 -2.75 -7.29
N THR A 36 11.43 -4.04 -7.01
CA THR A 36 12.62 -4.83 -7.31
C THR A 36 12.60 -5.43 -8.72
N ARG A 37 11.42 -5.52 -9.34
CA ARG A 37 11.27 -6.10 -10.68
C ARG A 37 12.04 -5.32 -11.75
N LYS A 38 13.09 -5.93 -12.30
CA LYS A 38 13.72 -5.52 -13.57
C LYS A 38 12.94 -6.10 -14.74
N LYS A 39 12.38 -5.25 -15.60
CA LYS A 39 11.72 -5.68 -16.84
C LYS A 39 12.81 -5.95 -17.88
N GLY A 40 13.03 -7.23 -18.21
CA GLY A 40 13.79 -7.65 -19.38
C GLY A 40 12.93 -7.60 -20.64
#